data_AF-A0AAW4L6C4-F1
#
_entry.id   AF-A0AAW4L6C4-F1
#
_cell.length_a   1.000
_cell.length_b   1.000
_cell.length_c   1.000
_cell.angle_alpha   90.00
_cell.angle_beta   90.00
_cell.angle_gamma   90.00
#
_symmetry.space_group_name_H-M   'P 1'
#
loop_
_entity.id
_entity.type
_entity.pdbx_description
1 polymer ?
#
loop_
_entity_poly.entity_id
_entity_poly.type
_entity_poly.pdbx_seq_one_letter_code
_entity_poly.pdbx_strand_id
1 'polypeptide(L)'
;MKHSIIQVTVQLLAVLIMICPVLAEDCIPCHLEKTPAAVRQWEASAHFKAGIGCEKCHGSDHAKIIKGEAKVDMKVCGACHKKALTEHNASRHGMALHSGWGCTRNLPARNQGECRFCHEDGGSVPQGGVQCARFLRQSSEIGEIGCNYCHSVESSCASCHTNHNTSLAIVRDPNSCAKCHMGPDHPQWEMWQTSLHGTLYTTAGIATGPTCQSCHMAQGTHNVSIGITMSSGGVPYPSQKAEPARKEMLQICNQCHSPEFGRKELARGDAVRTQSLAILKEAEKIIWDLSDRSLLDPMPDQRPDHPLSGKKLVTDAQMLYEDTSHIERLFFKMKKYDYARTIKGAYHQNPAYTHWYGNAELKMNLIDIKAEASRLRERGGIGAAAKKPADQATTTDRELRVLSNRVKRGEITEEQYAREKARLLEELKLK
;
A
#
# COMPACT_ATOMS: atom_id res chain seq x y z
N MET A 1 -82.04 55.91 -29.41
CA MET A 1 -80.81 55.87 -28.59
C MET A 1 -79.95 54.74 -29.13
N LYS A 2 -78.77 55.07 -29.64
CA LYS A 2 -77.91 54.20 -30.46
C LYS A 2 -77.19 53.17 -29.60
N HIS A 3 -77.20 51.92 -30.06
CA HIS A 3 -76.26 50.88 -29.68
C HIS A 3 -74.85 51.23 -30.20
N SER A 4 -73.81 51.01 -29.38
CA SER A 4 -72.42 50.94 -29.86
C SER A 4 -71.68 49.77 -29.23
N ILE A 5 -71.18 48.95 -30.15
CA ILE A 5 -70.13 47.94 -30.12
C ILE A 5 -68.81 48.52 -29.61
N ILE A 6 -68.01 47.78 -28.82
CA ILE A 6 -66.53 47.75 -28.92
C ILE A 6 -66.01 46.33 -28.56
N GLN A 7 -65.29 45.73 -29.51
CA GLN A 7 -64.48 44.50 -29.42
C GLN A 7 -63.28 44.67 -28.47
N VAL A 8 -62.62 43.59 -28.03
CA VAL A 8 -61.12 43.44 -28.01
C VAL A 8 -60.72 42.05 -27.45
N THR A 9 -60.26 41.21 -28.38
CA THR A 9 -59.14 40.24 -28.36
C THR A 9 -58.81 39.35 -27.15
N VAL A 10 -58.91 38.04 -27.40
CA VAL A 10 -57.95 36.94 -27.15
C VAL A 10 -56.64 37.32 -26.42
N GLN A 11 -56.36 36.62 -25.31
CA GLN A 11 -54.99 36.16 -25.03
C GLN A 11 -54.99 34.89 -24.16
N LEU A 12 -54.25 33.91 -24.69
CA LEU A 12 -54.04 32.56 -24.15
C LEU A 12 -53.55 32.59 -22.69
N LEU A 13 -54.10 31.69 -21.89
CA LEU A 13 -53.53 31.24 -20.64
C LEU A 13 -52.17 30.55 -20.93
N ALA A 14 -51.07 31.30 -20.88
CA ALA A 14 -49.75 30.73 -20.86
C ALA A 14 -49.52 30.07 -19.50
N VAL A 15 -49.71 28.74 -19.46
CA VAL A 15 -49.27 27.89 -18.35
C VAL A 15 -47.76 28.06 -18.23
N LEU A 16 -47.33 28.82 -17.22
CA LEU A 16 -45.94 28.92 -16.82
C LEU A 16 -45.58 27.60 -16.15
N ILE A 17 -45.24 26.60 -16.96
CA ILE A 17 -44.60 25.37 -16.49
C ILE A 17 -43.24 25.80 -15.97
N MET A 18 -43.13 25.94 -14.64
CA MET A 18 -41.86 25.87 -13.96
C MET A 18 -41.28 24.50 -14.28
N ILE A 19 -40.29 24.47 -15.17
CA ILE A 19 -39.50 23.29 -15.48
C ILE A 19 -38.61 23.03 -14.25
N CYS A 20 -39.17 22.36 -13.25
CA CYS A 20 -38.40 21.61 -12.28
C CYS A 20 -37.83 20.36 -12.97
N PRO A 21 -36.60 19.92 -12.65
CA PRO A 21 -36.00 18.77 -13.31
C PRO A 21 -36.62 17.46 -12.81
N VAL A 22 -37.54 16.89 -13.60
CA VAL A 22 -38.32 15.65 -13.33
C VAL A 22 -37.48 14.36 -13.46
N LEU A 23 -36.26 14.30 -12.93
CA LEU A 23 -35.44 13.07 -12.99
C LEU A 23 -34.82 12.63 -11.64
N ALA A 24 -34.86 13.47 -10.60
CA ALA A 24 -34.39 13.11 -9.26
C ALA A 24 -35.50 12.56 -8.33
N GLU A 25 -36.78 12.73 -8.70
CA GLU A 25 -37.92 12.51 -7.79
C GLU A 25 -38.29 11.04 -7.55
N ASP A 26 -37.90 10.10 -8.42
CA ASP A 26 -38.34 8.69 -8.32
C ASP A 26 -37.54 7.84 -7.31
N CYS A 27 -36.34 8.27 -6.90
CA CYS A 27 -35.48 7.49 -6.00
C CYS A 27 -35.82 7.72 -4.52
N ILE A 28 -36.07 8.98 -4.16
CA ILE A 28 -36.07 9.45 -2.77
C ILE A 28 -37.21 8.84 -1.94
N PRO A 29 -38.47 8.78 -2.39
CA PRO A 29 -39.57 8.27 -1.57
C PRO A 29 -39.32 6.82 -1.09
N CYS A 30 -38.87 5.94 -1.98
CA CYS A 30 -38.55 4.56 -1.64
C CYS A 30 -37.30 4.48 -0.75
N HIS A 31 -36.24 5.24 -1.07
CA HIS A 31 -34.99 5.20 -0.30
C HIS A 31 -35.10 5.85 1.09
N LEU A 32 -36.06 6.74 1.32
CA LEU A 32 -36.41 7.21 2.67
C LEU A 32 -36.97 6.09 3.54
N GLU A 33 -37.65 5.11 2.95
CA GLU A 33 -38.14 3.93 3.66
C GLU A 33 -37.06 2.84 3.78
N LYS A 34 -36.39 2.50 2.68
CA LYS A 34 -35.46 1.35 2.61
C LYS A 34 -34.05 1.65 3.10
N THR A 35 -33.52 2.85 2.82
CA THR A 35 -32.16 3.25 3.21
C THR A 35 -32.12 4.69 3.74
N PRO A 36 -32.91 5.02 4.78
CA PRO A 36 -33.11 6.40 5.23
C PRO A 36 -31.82 7.14 5.57
N ALA A 37 -30.80 6.43 6.07
CA ALA A 37 -29.53 7.03 6.43
C ALA A 37 -28.78 7.57 5.20
N ALA A 38 -28.82 6.88 4.05
CA ALA A 38 -28.17 7.33 2.83
C ALA A 38 -28.79 8.63 2.31
N VAL A 39 -30.13 8.71 2.32
CA VAL A 39 -30.85 9.92 1.92
C VAL A 39 -30.52 11.08 2.84
N ARG A 40 -30.61 10.90 4.17
CA ARG A 40 -30.29 11.96 5.14
C ARG A 40 -28.84 12.45 5.04
N GLN A 41 -27.89 11.53 4.80
CA GLN A 41 -26.50 11.90 4.58
C GLN A 41 -26.32 12.70 3.29
N TRP A 42 -26.98 12.29 2.21
CA TRP A 42 -26.97 13.03 0.96
C TRP A 42 -27.60 14.42 1.14
N GLU A 43 -28.76 14.55 1.79
CA GLU A 43 -29.41 15.83 2.08
C GLU A 43 -28.51 16.78 2.87
N ALA A 44 -27.68 16.25 3.77
CA ALA A 44 -26.69 17.04 4.52
C ALA A 44 -25.46 17.44 3.70
N SER A 45 -25.23 16.82 2.55
CA SER A 45 -24.03 16.98 1.73
C SER A 45 -24.01 18.27 0.90
N ALA A 46 -22.82 18.62 0.39
CA ALA A 46 -22.69 19.69 -0.61
C ALA A 46 -23.35 19.31 -1.95
N HIS A 47 -23.45 18.00 -2.26
CA HIS A 47 -24.04 17.51 -3.50
C HIS A 47 -25.55 17.78 -3.54
N PHE A 48 -26.27 17.60 -2.44
CA PHE A 48 -27.69 17.97 -2.34
C PHE A 48 -27.90 19.46 -2.61
N LYS A 49 -27.11 20.32 -1.95
CA LYS A 49 -27.18 21.78 -2.13
C LYS A 49 -26.87 22.21 -3.57
N ALA A 50 -26.05 21.44 -4.27
CA ALA A 50 -25.70 21.65 -5.67
C ALA A 50 -26.68 21.00 -6.67
N GLY A 51 -27.78 20.39 -6.20
CA GLY A 51 -28.76 19.73 -7.07
C GLY A 51 -28.21 18.48 -7.76
N ILE A 52 -27.26 17.78 -7.14
CA ILE A 52 -26.71 16.53 -7.64
C ILE A 52 -27.51 15.37 -7.02
N GLY A 53 -28.45 14.82 -7.79
CA GLY A 53 -29.30 13.70 -7.39
C GLY A 53 -28.60 12.34 -7.45
N CYS A 54 -29.27 11.32 -6.92
CA CYS A 54 -28.76 9.94 -6.86
C CYS A 54 -28.40 9.40 -8.26
N GLU A 55 -29.22 9.73 -9.25
CA GLU A 55 -29.12 9.30 -10.65
C GLU A 55 -27.84 9.80 -11.33
N LYS A 56 -27.30 10.95 -10.90
CA LYS A 56 -26.05 11.50 -11.47
C LYS A 56 -24.82 10.70 -11.06
N CYS A 57 -24.91 9.93 -9.98
CA CYS A 57 -23.83 9.06 -9.53
C CYS A 57 -24.09 7.59 -9.87
N HIS A 58 -25.31 7.11 -9.62
CA HIS A 58 -25.66 5.69 -9.75
C HIS A 58 -26.28 5.32 -11.11
N GLY A 59 -26.70 6.31 -11.90
CA GLY A 59 -27.54 6.09 -13.07
C GLY A 59 -28.99 5.75 -12.70
N SER A 60 -29.76 5.30 -13.70
CA SER A 60 -31.19 4.99 -13.55
C SER A 60 -31.53 3.49 -13.58
N ASP A 61 -30.56 2.61 -13.87
CA ASP A 61 -30.78 1.16 -13.93
C ASP A 61 -30.71 0.52 -12.53
N HIS A 62 -31.86 0.49 -11.86
CA HIS A 62 -31.96 -0.02 -10.49
C HIS A 62 -31.60 -1.51 -10.37
N ALA A 63 -31.87 -2.32 -11.39
CA ALA A 63 -31.53 -3.73 -11.39
C ALA A 63 -30.00 -3.93 -11.37
N LYS A 64 -29.25 -3.12 -12.12
CA LYS A 64 -27.78 -3.12 -12.08
C LYS A 64 -27.23 -2.61 -10.76
N ILE A 65 -27.88 -1.59 -10.16
CA ILE A 65 -27.46 -1.05 -8.84
C ILE A 65 -27.57 -2.14 -7.76
N ILE A 66 -28.70 -2.84 -7.68
CA ILE A 66 -28.91 -3.92 -6.69
C ILE A 66 -27.92 -5.06 -6.90
N LYS A 67 -27.62 -5.41 -8.15
CA LYS A 67 -26.63 -6.45 -8.49
C LYS A 67 -25.17 -6.01 -8.28
N GLY A 68 -24.93 -4.75 -7.91
CA GLY A 68 -23.58 -4.20 -7.75
C GLY A 68 -22.81 -3.99 -9.06
N GLU A 69 -23.52 -3.96 -10.19
CA GLU A 69 -22.96 -3.78 -11.54
C GLU A 69 -22.82 -2.30 -11.92
N ALA A 70 -23.58 -1.42 -11.25
CA ALA A 70 -23.47 0.04 -11.37
C ALA A 70 -22.68 0.63 -10.19
N LYS A 71 -21.38 0.31 -10.09
CA LYS A 71 -20.49 0.90 -9.08
C LYS A 71 -20.15 2.35 -9.43
N VAL A 72 -20.23 3.22 -8.44
CA VAL A 72 -19.76 4.61 -8.54
C VAL A 72 -18.24 4.61 -8.42
N ASP A 73 -17.55 4.52 -9.56
CA ASP A 73 -16.10 4.62 -9.61
C ASP A 73 -15.62 6.08 -9.66
N MET A 74 -14.31 6.29 -9.53
CA MET A 74 -13.67 7.61 -9.56
C MET A 74 -13.96 8.44 -10.83
N LYS A 75 -14.29 7.83 -11.97
CA LYS A 75 -14.54 8.53 -13.25
C LYS A 75 -15.85 9.29 -13.17
N VAL A 76 -16.84 8.76 -12.44
CA VAL A 76 -18.10 9.47 -12.13
C VAL A 76 -17.79 10.79 -11.42
N CYS A 77 -16.92 10.75 -10.40
CA CYS A 77 -16.47 11.95 -9.71
C CYS A 77 -15.66 12.88 -10.63
N GLY A 78 -14.81 12.29 -11.48
CA GLY A 78 -13.92 12.98 -12.41
C GLY A 78 -14.61 13.87 -13.43
N ALA A 79 -15.87 13.60 -13.77
CA ALA A 79 -16.64 14.47 -14.66
C ALA A 79 -16.73 15.92 -14.13
N CYS A 80 -16.85 16.07 -12.81
CA CYS A 80 -16.90 17.36 -12.12
C CYS A 80 -15.57 17.72 -11.42
N HIS A 81 -14.85 16.74 -10.85
CA HIS A 81 -13.66 16.94 -10.02
C HIS A 81 -12.35 16.57 -10.74
N LYS A 82 -12.17 17.08 -11.97
CA LYS A 82 -11.03 16.74 -12.84
C LYS A 82 -9.67 16.93 -12.18
N LYS A 83 -9.45 18.03 -11.46
CA LYS A 83 -8.18 18.30 -10.77
C LYS A 83 -7.84 17.21 -9.75
N ALA A 84 -8.79 16.89 -8.86
CA ALA A 84 -8.59 15.89 -7.82
C ALA A 84 -8.33 14.50 -8.43
N LEU A 85 -9.06 14.14 -9.48
CA LEU A 85 -8.84 12.88 -10.20
C LEU A 85 -7.42 12.80 -10.80
N THR A 86 -6.98 13.84 -11.50
CA THR A 86 -5.63 13.89 -12.10
C THR A 86 -4.55 13.77 -11.04
N GLU A 87 -4.67 14.51 -9.94
CA GLU A 87 -3.70 14.48 -8.83
C GLU A 87 -3.69 13.12 -8.12
N HIS A 88 -4.85 12.52 -7.88
CA HIS A 88 -4.99 11.19 -7.30
C HIS A 88 -4.32 10.12 -8.17
N ASN A 89 -4.58 10.13 -9.49
CA ASN A 89 -4.00 9.21 -10.46
C ASN A 89 -2.46 9.34 -10.55
N ALA A 90 -1.93 10.55 -10.34
CA ALA A 90 -0.48 10.78 -10.26
C ALA A 90 0.14 10.38 -8.90
N SER A 91 -0.69 10.06 -7.91
CA SER A 91 -0.27 9.69 -6.57
C SER A 91 -0.07 8.19 -6.41
N ARG A 92 0.58 7.76 -5.33
CA ARG A 92 0.69 6.33 -4.99
C ARG A 92 -0.64 5.67 -4.72
N HIS A 93 -1.67 6.42 -4.32
CA HIS A 93 -3.01 5.85 -4.20
C HIS A 93 -3.59 5.53 -5.57
N GLY A 94 -3.38 6.37 -6.60
CA GLY A 94 -3.90 6.12 -7.95
C GLY A 94 -2.94 5.40 -8.91
N MET A 95 -1.66 5.26 -8.57
CA MET A 95 -0.65 4.56 -9.37
C MET A 95 -0.58 3.05 -9.09
N ALA A 96 -1.54 2.49 -8.36
CA ALA A 96 -1.47 1.16 -7.78
C ALA A 96 -0.16 0.98 -6.99
N LEU A 97 -0.15 1.27 -5.68
CA LEU A 97 0.72 0.47 -4.83
C LEU A 97 0.36 -0.98 -5.17
N HIS A 98 1.33 -1.79 -5.63
CA HIS A 98 1.14 -3.19 -6.03
C HIS A 98 0.68 -4.06 -4.85
N SER A 99 -0.53 -3.81 -4.35
CA SER A 99 -1.12 -4.37 -3.15
C SER A 99 -2.46 -4.98 -3.54
N GLY A 100 -2.46 -6.31 -3.62
CA GLY A 100 -3.60 -7.24 -3.71
C GLY A 100 -4.61 -6.87 -4.78
N TRP A 101 -4.43 -7.30 -6.03
CA TRP A 101 -4.86 -8.60 -6.53
C TRP A 101 -3.77 -9.22 -7.40
N GLY A 102 -3.40 -10.49 -7.25
CA GLY A 102 -2.93 -11.21 -8.44
C GLY A 102 -4.13 -11.78 -9.18
N CYS A 103 -3.98 -12.18 -10.44
CA CYS A 103 -5.08 -12.80 -11.18
C CYS A 103 -5.59 -14.05 -10.44
N THR A 104 -6.78 -13.95 -9.86
CA THR A 104 -7.43 -15.04 -9.13
C THR A 104 -8.34 -15.89 -10.02
N ARG A 105 -8.45 -15.56 -11.33
CA ARG A 105 -9.32 -16.26 -12.30
C ARG A 105 -9.08 -17.77 -12.36
N ASN A 106 -7.85 -18.19 -12.09
CA ASN A 106 -7.46 -19.60 -12.13
C ASN A 106 -7.46 -20.27 -10.74
N LEU A 107 -7.81 -19.55 -9.67
CA LEU A 107 -7.91 -20.13 -8.34
C LEU A 107 -9.29 -20.80 -8.16
N PRO A 108 -9.34 -21.99 -7.56
CA PRO A 108 -10.60 -22.69 -7.33
C PRO A 108 -11.52 -21.90 -6.39
N ALA A 109 -12.83 -21.93 -6.66
CA ALA A 109 -13.89 -21.35 -5.82
C ALA A 109 -13.84 -19.82 -5.58
N ARG A 110 -13.23 -19.04 -6.47
CA ARG A 110 -13.20 -17.57 -6.36
C ARG A 110 -14.46 -16.88 -6.88
N ASN A 111 -14.84 -15.80 -6.21
CA ASN A 111 -15.95 -14.94 -6.63
C ASN A 111 -15.58 -14.22 -7.93
N GLN A 112 -16.31 -14.47 -9.03
CA GLN A 112 -16.03 -13.85 -10.33
C GLN A 112 -16.21 -12.32 -10.32
N GLY A 113 -17.02 -11.78 -9.39
CA GLY A 113 -17.19 -10.33 -9.21
C GLY A 113 -15.89 -9.63 -8.81
N GLU A 114 -14.92 -10.37 -8.26
CA GLU A 114 -13.58 -9.89 -7.95
C GLU A 114 -12.74 -9.59 -9.20
N CYS A 115 -12.97 -10.32 -10.30
CA CYS A 115 -12.21 -10.14 -11.55
C CYS A 115 -12.52 -8.79 -12.22
N ARG A 116 -13.72 -8.24 -12.01
CA ARG A 116 -14.17 -6.94 -12.55
C ARG A 116 -13.39 -5.73 -11.99
N PHE A 117 -12.61 -5.93 -10.93
CA PHE A 117 -11.70 -4.91 -10.40
C PHE A 117 -10.37 -4.86 -11.18
N CYS A 118 -9.94 -5.99 -11.74
CA CYS A 118 -8.66 -6.10 -12.46
C CYS A 118 -8.82 -6.08 -13.98
N HIS A 119 -9.98 -6.48 -14.51
CA HIS A 119 -10.26 -6.60 -15.94
C HIS A 119 -11.69 -6.17 -16.24
N GLU A 120 -11.92 -5.70 -17.46
CA GLU A 120 -13.29 -5.58 -17.96
C GLU A 120 -13.96 -6.96 -18.04
N ASP A 121 -15.28 -6.98 -17.91
CA ASP A 121 -16.04 -8.21 -18.06
C ASP A 121 -15.81 -8.82 -19.46
N GLY A 122 -15.49 -10.11 -19.52
CA GLY A 122 -15.07 -10.79 -20.76
C GLY A 122 -13.68 -10.41 -21.30
N GLY A 123 -12.94 -9.50 -20.64
CA GLY A 123 -11.62 -9.05 -21.04
C GLY A 123 -10.45 -9.81 -20.38
N SER A 124 -9.31 -9.83 -21.07
CA SER A 124 -7.99 -10.19 -20.51
C SER A 124 -7.09 -8.98 -20.30
N VAL A 125 -7.51 -7.79 -20.74
CA VAL A 125 -6.78 -6.53 -20.63
C VAL A 125 -6.84 -6.05 -19.17
N PRO A 126 -5.70 -5.88 -18.47
CA PRO A 126 -5.69 -5.36 -17.11
C PRO A 126 -6.18 -3.90 -17.07
N GLN A 127 -7.18 -3.62 -16.24
CA GLN A 127 -7.54 -2.27 -15.81
C GLN A 127 -6.68 -1.78 -14.64
N GLY A 128 -6.00 -2.71 -13.92
CA GLY A 128 -5.08 -2.44 -12.82
C GLY A 128 -3.89 -3.41 -12.81
N GLY A 129 -2.72 -2.96 -12.33
CA GLY A 129 -1.42 -3.63 -12.48
C GLY A 129 -0.88 -4.29 -11.21
N VAL A 130 -1.67 -5.14 -10.56
CA VAL A 130 -1.33 -5.65 -9.22
C VAL A 130 -0.93 -7.13 -9.24
N GLN A 131 0.02 -7.51 -8.38
CA GLN A 131 0.36 -8.89 -7.99
C GLN A 131 0.94 -8.88 -6.57
N CYS A 132 0.14 -9.24 -5.54
CA CYS A 132 0.63 -9.44 -4.18
C CYS A 132 0.50 -10.90 -3.81
N ALA A 133 1.62 -11.56 -3.51
CA ALA A 133 1.63 -12.99 -3.21
C ALA A 133 0.83 -13.34 -1.95
N ARG A 134 0.90 -12.51 -0.90
CA ARG A 134 0.13 -12.71 0.33
C ARG A 134 -1.37 -12.71 0.07
N PHE A 135 -1.83 -11.78 -0.76
CA PHE A 135 -3.23 -11.67 -1.14
C PHE A 135 -3.70 -12.92 -1.89
N LEU A 136 -2.89 -13.41 -2.84
CA LEU A 136 -3.22 -14.60 -3.64
C LEU A 136 -3.42 -15.87 -2.81
N ARG A 137 -2.88 -15.91 -1.59
CA ARG A 137 -3.03 -17.04 -0.66
C ARG A 137 -4.23 -16.91 0.29
N GLN A 138 -4.86 -15.74 0.39
CA GLN A 138 -5.99 -15.53 1.30
C GLN A 138 -7.28 -16.11 0.75
N SER A 139 -8.25 -16.44 1.61
CA SER A 139 -9.62 -16.71 1.16
C SER A 139 -10.26 -15.45 0.54
N SER A 140 -11.38 -15.60 -0.15
CA SER A 140 -12.11 -14.44 -0.70
C SER A 140 -12.62 -13.52 0.41
N GLU A 141 -13.09 -14.06 1.53
CA GLU A 141 -13.59 -13.30 2.67
C GLU A 141 -12.49 -12.42 3.29
N ILE A 142 -11.29 -12.98 3.48
CA ILE A 142 -10.13 -12.22 3.98
C ILE A 142 -9.66 -11.20 2.94
N GLY A 143 -9.68 -11.55 1.66
CA GLY A 143 -9.36 -10.62 0.58
C GLY A 143 -10.29 -9.40 0.58
N GLU A 144 -11.61 -9.64 0.61
CA GLU A 144 -12.64 -8.61 0.60
C GLU A 144 -12.58 -7.69 1.83
N ILE A 145 -12.53 -8.25 3.02
CA ILE A 145 -12.57 -7.45 4.26
C ILE A 145 -11.18 -6.88 4.60
N GLY A 146 -10.14 -7.71 4.52
CA GLY A 146 -8.81 -7.39 5.05
C GLY A 146 -7.93 -6.58 4.11
N CYS A 147 -8.01 -6.82 2.80
CA CYS A 147 -7.14 -6.16 1.82
C CYS A 147 -7.92 -5.13 0.98
N ASN A 148 -9.02 -5.55 0.36
CA ASN A 148 -9.74 -4.73 -0.62
C ASN A 148 -10.36 -3.49 0.03
N TYR A 149 -10.84 -3.60 1.26
CA TYR A 149 -11.42 -2.47 1.98
C TYR A 149 -10.43 -1.31 2.21
N CYS A 150 -9.13 -1.59 2.24
CA CYS A 150 -8.07 -0.60 2.33
C CYS A 150 -7.57 -0.18 0.94
N HIS A 151 -7.40 -1.13 0.02
CA HIS A 151 -6.79 -0.89 -1.29
C HIS A 151 -7.78 -0.43 -2.37
N SER A 152 -9.08 -0.43 -2.13
CA SER A 152 -10.09 0.17 -3.02
C SER A 152 -9.91 1.67 -3.23
N VAL A 153 -9.07 2.33 -2.42
CA VAL A 153 -8.67 3.73 -2.59
C VAL A 153 -8.09 4.01 -3.98
N GLU A 154 -7.55 2.98 -4.66
CA GLU A 154 -7.09 3.12 -6.02
C GLU A 154 -8.18 3.62 -6.94
N SER A 155 -9.39 3.03 -6.88
CA SER A 155 -10.50 3.30 -7.79
C SER A 155 -11.70 4.04 -7.17
N SER A 156 -11.63 4.37 -5.88
CA SER A 156 -12.74 4.96 -5.13
C SER A 156 -12.37 6.21 -4.33
N CYS A 157 -12.96 7.35 -4.71
CA CYS A 157 -12.89 8.62 -3.97
C CYS A 157 -13.64 8.57 -2.62
N ALA A 158 -14.51 7.58 -2.41
CA ALA A 158 -15.28 7.42 -1.18
C ALA A 158 -14.43 6.87 -0.01
N SER A 159 -13.22 6.38 -0.29
CA SER A 159 -12.35 5.75 0.72
C SER A 159 -11.98 6.70 1.87
N CYS A 160 -11.90 8.01 1.60
CA CYS A 160 -11.63 9.03 2.61
C CYS A 160 -12.85 9.94 2.85
N HIS A 161 -13.57 10.34 1.78
CA HIS A 161 -14.68 11.29 1.89
C HIS A 161 -15.98 10.68 2.39
N THR A 162 -16.09 9.35 2.42
CA THR A 162 -17.27 8.54 2.75
C THR A 162 -18.49 8.81 1.85
N ASN A 163 -19.31 7.79 1.66
CA ASN A 163 -20.65 7.96 1.07
C ASN A 163 -21.69 7.99 2.21
N HIS A 164 -22.78 8.75 2.16
CA HIS A 164 -23.22 9.71 1.13
C HIS A 164 -23.07 11.17 1.58
N ASN A 165 -22.42 11.41 2.72
CA ASN A 165 -22.26 12.75 3.29
C ASN A 165 -21.19 13.57 2.53
N THR A 166 -20.12 12.93 2.05
CA THR A 166 -19.02 13.59 1.31
C THR A 166 -18.48 14.85 2.01
N SER A 167 -18.31 14.77 3.33
CA SER A 167 -17.99 15.94 4.18
C SER A 167 -16.49 16.25 4.20
N LEU A 168 -16.14 17.51 3.90
CA LEU A 168 -14.78 18.01 4.05
C LEU A 168 -14.30 18.06 5.50
N ALA A 169 -15.21 18.16 6.47
CA ALA A 169 -14.82 18.14 7.89
C ALA A 169 -14.32 16.75 8.28
N ILE A 170 -15.01 15.69 7.85
CA ILE A 170 -14.62 14.30 8.11
C ILE A 170 -13.26 14.00 7.48
N VAL A 171 -13.09 14.30 6.18
CA VAL A 171 -11.84 13.93 5.49
C VAL A 171 -10.62 14.72 5.95
N ARG A 172 -10.81 15.91 6.54
CA ARG A 172 -9.72 16.71 7.10
C ARG A 172 -9.31 16.25 8.50
N ASP A 173 -10.12 15.42 9.15
CA ASP A 173 -9.77 14.75 10.39
C ASP A 173 -8.72 13.65 10.11
N PRO A 174 -7.56 13.65 10.78
CA PRO A 174 -6.54 12.59 10.69
C PRO A 174 -7.09 11.17 10.85
N ASN A 175 -8.16 10.98 11.62
CA ASN A 175 -8.82 9.68 11.83
C ASN A 175 -9.26 9.02 10.51
N SER A 176 -9.53 9.81 9.46
CA SER A 176 -9.88 9.29 8.14
C SER A 176 -8.76 8.43 7.53
N CYS A 177 -7.51 8.63 7.92
CA CYS A 177 -6.37 7.84 7.45
C CYS A 177 -6.16 6.57 8.28
N ALA A 178 -6.61 6.57 9.55
CA ALA A 178 -6.29 5.56 10.55
C ALA A 178 -6.79 4.16 10.19
N LYS A 179 -7.91 4.06 9.45
CA LYS A 179 -8.48 2.79 8.99
C LYS A 179 -7.49 1.95 8.18
N CYS A 180 -6.63 2.59 7.38
CA CYS A 180 -5.70 1.91 6.47
C CYS A 180 -4.24 2.07 6.90
N HIS A 181 -3.86 3.24 7.40
CA HIS A 181 -2.48 3.58 7.79
C HIS A 181 -2.19 3.24 9.24
N MET A 182 -2.38 1.97 9.60
CA MET A 182 -2.20 1.45 10.94
C MET A 182 -1.58 0.06 10.93
N GLY A 183 -1.38 -0.53 12.10
CA GLY A 183 -1.05 -1.95 12.23
C GLY A 183 0.44 -2.25 12.07
N PRO A 184 0.82 -3.53 11.94
CA PRO A 184 2.19 -3.95 12.23
C PRO A 184 3.22 -3.53 11.18
N ASP A 185 2.84 -3.45 9.91
CA ASP A 185 3.72 -3.18 8.76
C ASP A 185 3.75 -1.71 8.30
N HIS A 186 2.78 -0.92 8.74
CA HIS A 186 2.77 0.52 8.52
C HIS A 186 1.94 1.26 9.58
N PRO A 187 2.43 1.34 10.84
CA PRO A 187 1.69 2.00 11.93
C PRO A 187 1.85 3.54 11.90
N GLN A 188 1.58 4.19 10.76
CA GLN A 188 1.76 5.65 10.68
C GLN A 188 0.78 6.39 11.61
N TRP A 189 -0.44 5.88 11.75
CA TRP A 189 -1.43 6.42 12.68
C TRP A 189 -0.92 6.42 14.11
N GLU A 190 -0.48 5.27 14.61
CA GLU A 190 0.00 5.11 15.97
C GLU A 190 1.25 5.95 16.21
N MET A 191 2.15 6.02 15.22
CA MET A 191 3.34 6.87 15.28
C MET A 191 3.00 8.35 15.35
N TRP A 192 2.12 8.84 14.48
CA TRP A 192 1.73 10.24 14.44
C TRP A 192 0.97 10.60 15.72
N GLN A 193 -0.05 9.81 16.10
CA GLN A 193 -0.89 10.06 17.26
C GLN A 193 -0.07 10.16 18.57
N THR A 194 0.98 9.34 18.69
CA THR A 194 1.86 9.34 19.87
C THR A 194 3.16 10.14 19.68
N SER A 195 3.30 10.88 18.58
CA SER A 195 4.37 11.87 18.38
C SER A 195 3.96 13.23 18.96
N LEU A 196 4.92 14.13 19.14
CA LEU A 196 4.63 15.49 19.59
C LEU A 196 3.66 16.22 18.63
N HIS A 197 3.74 15.96 17.32
CA HIS A 197 2.82 16.54 16.34
C HIS A 197 1.37 16.12 16.58
N GLY A 198 1.11 14.82 16.78
CA GLY A 198 -0.24 14.30 17.02
C GLY A 198 -0.78 14.68 18.39
N THR A 199 0.06 14.68 19.44
CA THR A 199 -0.36 15.12 20.78
C THR A 199 -0.71 16.60 20.81
N LEU A 200 0.06 17.46 20.13
CA LEU A 200 -0.23 18.88 20.02
C LEU A 200 -1.50 19.13 19.19
N TYR A 201 -1.68 18.41 18.08
CA TYR A 201 -2.93 18.52 17.30
C TYR A 201 -4.15 18.16 18.15
N THR A 202 -4.07 17.05 18.89
CA THR A 202 -5.18 16.58 19.73
C THR A 202 -5.50 17.58 20.85
N THR A 203 -4.49 18.24 21.41
CA THR A 203 -4.64 19.12 22.57
C THR A 203 -4.99 20.56 22.18
N ALA A 204 -4.46 21.06 21.07
CA ALA A 204 -4.49 22.48 20.69
C ALA A 204 -4.91 22.74 19.23
N GLY A 205 -5.20 21.68 18.47
CA GLY A 205 -5.68 21.78 17.09
C GLY A 205 -4.59 22.03 16.04
N ILE A 206 -5.04 22.20 14.79
CA ILE A 206 -4.18 22.25 13.60
C ILE A 206 -3.21 23.44 13.56
N ALA A 207 -3.51 24.51 14.30
CA ALA A 207 -2.63 25.67 14.42
C ALA A 207 -1.34 25.36 15.20
N THR A 208 -1.35 24.29 16.01
CA THR A 208 -0.23 23.91 16.88
C THR A 208 0.41 22.58 16.48
N GLY A 209 -0.37 21.62 15.99
CA GLY A 209 0.13 20.32 15.53
C GLY A 209 -0.31 20.00 14.10
N PRO A 210 0.58 19.52 13.22
CA PRO A 210 0.21 19.14 11.86
C PRO A 210 -0.60 17.83 11.83
N THR A 211 -1.41 17.67 10.79
CA THR A 211 -2.17 16.46 10.48
C THR A 211 -1.53 15.62 9.37
N CYS A 212 -2.02 14.41 9.16
CA CYS A 212 -1.67 13.59 8.00
C CYS A 212 -1.88 14.37 6.70
N GLN A 213 -3.02 15.05 6.59
CA GLN A 213 -3.44 15.83 5.43
C GLN A 213 -2.59 17.09 5.24
N SER A 214 -2.24 17.82 6.30
CA SER A 214 -1.40 19.02 6.14
C SER A 214 -0.01 18.69 5.62
N CYS A 215 0.50 17.49 5.91
CA CYS A 215 1.79 17.03 5.43
C CYS A 215 1.74 16.33 4.07
N HIS A 216 0.80 15.42 3.85
CA HIS A 216 0.75 14.61 2.62
C HIS A 216 -0.20 15.16 1.55
N MET A 217 -1.10 16.06 1.91
CA MET A 217 -2.06 16.71 1.02
C MET A 217 -1.98 18.23 1.16
N ALA A 218 -0.74 18.74 1.26
CA ALA A 218 -0.49 20.18 1.43
C ALA A 218 -1.23 20.99 0.36
N GLN A 219 -1.88 22.08 0.77
CA GLN A 219 -2.72 22.93 -0.09
C GLN A 219 -3.93 22.20 -0.72
N GLY A 220 -4.34 21.06 -0.16
CA GLY A 220 -5.53 20.31 -0.59
C GLY A 220 -5.34 19.48 -1.86
N THR A 221 -4.10 19.24 -2.28
CA THR A 221 -3.79 18.33 -3.39
C THR A 221 -4.20 16.89 -3.07
N HIS A 222 -4.65 16.16 -4.09
CA HIS A 222 -4.91 14.72 -3.99
C HIS A 222 -3.68 13.87 -4.33
N ASN A 223 -2.54 14.50 -4.61
CA ASN A 223 -1.28 13.79 -4.79
C ASN A 223 -0.58 13.53 -3.45
N VAL A 224 -0.96 12.43 -2.80
CA VAL A 224 -0.38 12.01 -1.51
C VAL A 224 1.10 11.60 -1.56
N SER A 225 1.71 11.54 -2.76
CA SER A 225 3.11 11.18 -2.94
C SER A 225 4.08 12.34 -2.75
N ILE A 226 3.57 13.56 -2.59
CA ILE A 226 4.38 14.77 -2.48
C ILE A 226 5.40 14.62 -1.35
N GLY A 227 6.63 15.00 -1.64
CA GLY A 227 7.72 14.95 -0.68
C GLY A 227 8.26 13.56 -0.30
N ILE A 228 7.75 12.48 -0.91
CA ILE A 228 8.25 11.13 -0.64
C ILE A 228 9.51 10.83 -1.45
N THR A 229 10.62 10.55 -0.76
CA THR A 229 11.95 10.33 -1.36
C THR A 229 12.37 8.86 -1.49
N MET A 230 11.48 7.91 -1.14
CA MET A 230 11.81 6.48 -1.13
C MET A 230 10.59 5.60 -1.35
N SER A 231 10.76 4.37 -1.84
CA SER A 231 9.69 3.35 -1.95
C SER A 231 9.11 2.97 -0.58
N SER A 232 7.97 2.27 -0.54
CA SER A 232 7.39 1.77 0.72
C SER A 232 8.31 0.82 1.49
N GLY A 233 9.25 0.15 0.79
CA GLY A 233 10.30 -0.67 1.38
C GLY A 233 11.56 0.11 1.77
N GLY A 234 11.51 1.44 1.77
CA GLY A 234 12.62 2.31 2.17
C GLY A 234 13.77 2.41 1.17
N VAL A 235 13.59 1.96 -0.07
CA VAL A 235 14.60 2.11 -1.13
C VAL A 235 14.59 3.57 -1.61
N PRO A 236 15.70 4.32 -1.50
CA PRO A 236 15.75 5.71 -1.96
C PRO A 236 15.46 5.82 -3.45
N TYR A 237 14.76 6.88 -3.86
CA TYR A 237 14.59 7.20 -5.26
C TYR A 237 15.89 7.76 -5.87
N PRO A 238 16.06 7.65 -7.21
CA PRO A 238 17.13 8.34 -7.92
C PRO A 238 17.11 9.84 -7.60
N SER A 239 18.27 10.49 -7.54
CA SER A 239 18.40 11.89 -7.12
C SER A 239 17.53 12.85 -7.93
N GLN A 240 17.31 12.58 -9.22
CA GLN A 240 16.44 13.38 -10.08
C GLN A 240 14.99 13.45 -9.57
N LYS A 241 14.53 12.42 -8.85
CA LYS A 241 13.21 12.37 -8.21
C LYS A 241 13.27 12.72 -6.73
N ALA A 242 14.31 12.27 -6.02
CA ALA A 242 14.42 12.46 -4.58
C ALA A 242 14.70 13.91 -4.18
N GLU A 243 15.53 14.64 -4.93
CA GLU A 243 15.89 16.02 -4.59
C GLU A 243 14.71 17.00 -4.71
N PRO A 244 13.89 16.99 -5.78
CA PRO A 244 12.68 17.80 -5.83
C PRO A 244 11.70 17.45 -4.70
N ALA A 245 11.46 16.16 -4.46
CA ALA A 245 10.59 15.71 -3.37
C ALA A 245 11.11 16.18 -2.00
N ARG A 246 12.42 16.11 -1.75
CA ARG A 246 12.99 16.63 -0.50
C ARG A 246 12.69 18.11 -0.31
N LYS A 247 12.79 18.91 -1.37
CA LYS A 247 12.48 20.35 -1.32
C LYS A 247 11.00 20.60 -1.01
N GLU A 248 10.09 19.85 -1.63
CA GLU A 248 8.65 19.92 -1.33
C GLU A 248 8.37 19.63 0.16
N MET A 249 8.95 18.56 0.71
CA MET A 249 8.77 18.21 2.12
C MET A 249 9.34 19.29 3.05
N LEU A 250 10.51 19.85 2.73
CA LEU A 250 11.09 20.94 3.50
C LEU A 250 10.21 22.18 3.49
N GLN A 251 9.59 22.53 2.36
CA GLN A 251 8.65 23.66 2.29
C GLN A 251 7.46 23.47 3.24
N ILE A 252 6.99 22.25 3.43
CA ILE A 252 5.94 21.93 4.40
C ILE A 252 6.46 22.11 5.83
N CYS A 253 7.63 21.55 6.16
CA CYS A 253 8.23 21.71 7.49
C CYS A 253 8.47 23.19 7.85
N ASN A 254 8.85 24.00 6.87
CA ASN A 254 9.21 25.41 7.05
C ASN A 254 8.02 26.33 7.35
N GLN A 255 6.79 25.82 7.30
CA GLN A 255 5.62 26.57 7.75
C GLN A 255 5.64 26.79 9.27
N CYS A 256 6.36 25.95 10.02
CA CYS A 256 6.43 26.01 11.48
C CYS A 256 7.87 25.98 12.03
N HIS A 257 8.79 25.33 11.33
CA HIS A 257 10.17 25.15 11.77
C HIS A 257 11.16 26.00 10.97
N SER A 258 12.33 26.25 11.54
CA SER A 258 13.42 26.83 10.77
C SER A 258 13.88 25.86 9.66
N PRO A 259 14.32 26.37 8.50
CA PRO A 259 14.81 25.52 7.41
C PRO A 259 15.91 24.54 7.81
N GLU A 260 16.77 24.94 8.74
CA GLU A 260 17.85 24.09 9.21
C GLU A 260 17.36 22.95 10.11
N PHE A 261 16.38 23.23 10.98
CA PHE A 261 15.76 22.18 11.78
C PHE A 261 15.12 21.10 10.91
N GLY A 262 14.31 21.50 9.92
CA GLY A 262 13.69 20.56 8.99
C GLY A 262 14.70 19.70 8.23
N ARG A 263 15.80 20.30 7.74
CA ARG A 263 16.89 19.57 7.09
C ARG A 263 17.54 18.54 8.02
N LYS A 264 17.88 18.94 9.24
CA LYS A 264 18.54 18.08 10.21
C LYS A 264 17.68 16.88 10.59
N GLU A 265 16.40 17.08 10.87
CA GLU A 265 15.50 15.98 11.27
C GLU A 265 15.27 14.99 10.12
N LEU A 266 15.11 15.48 8.89
CA LEU A 266 14.97 14.63 7.71
C LEU A 266 16.25 13.85 7.39
N ALA A 267 17.42 14.47 7.55
CA ALA A 267 18.72 13.80 7.41
C ALA A 267 18.92 12.72 8.48
N ARG A 268 18.43 12.94 9.72
CA ARG A 268 18.43 11.93 10.78
C ARG A 268 17.56 10.73 10.39
N GLY A 269 16.38 10.96 9.83
CA GLY A 269 15.52 9.89 9.29
C GLY A 269 16.24 9.07 8.20
N ASP A 270 16.94 9.73 7.28
CA ASP A 270 17.72 9.07 6.23
C ASP A 270 18.87 8.21 6.80
N ALA A 271 19.53 8.67 7.87
CA ALA A 271 20.57 7.92 8.56
C ALA A 271 20.00 6.66 9.24
N VAL A 272 18.88 6.78 9.97
CA VAL A 272 18.18 5.64 10.60
C VAL A 272 17.78 4.60 9.54
N ARG A 273 17.21 5.05 8.42
CA ARG A 273 16.85 4.17 7.29
C ARG A 273 18.07 3.44 6.74
N THR A 274 19.18 4.14 6.52
CA THR A 274 20.42 3.54 5.99
C THR A 274 20.98 2.48 6.92
N GLN A 275 21.05 2.76 8.22
CA GLN A 275 21.52 1.81 9.24
C GLN A 275 20.59 0.58 9.32
N SER A 276 19.28 0.80 9.32
CA SER A 276 18.28 -0.27 9.39
C SER A 276 18.31 -1.18 8.14
N LEU A 277 18.54 -0.60 6.96
CA LEU A 277 18.72 -1.36 5.72
C LEU A 277 19.98 -2.24 5.76
N ALA A 278 21.07 -1.75 6.36
CA ALA A 278 22.30 -2.56 6.50
C ALA A 278 22.05 -3.80 7.36
N ILE A 279 21.32 -3.64 8.48
CA ILE A 279 20.91 -4.75 9.35
C ILE A 279 20.04 -5.77 8.60
N LEU A 280 19.07 -5.31 7.79
CA LEU A 280 18.27 -6.21 6.95
C LEU A 280 19.10 -6.98 5.92
N LYS A 281 20.04 -6.30 5.25
CA LYS A 281 20.93 -6.93 4.26
C LYS A 281 21.82 -8.00 4.89
N GLU A 282 22.26 -7.80 6.13
CA GLU A 282 23.02 -8.79 6.88
C GLU A 282 22.19 -10.07 7.11
N ALA A 283 20.95 -9.92 7.58
CA ALA A 283 20.03 -11.05 7.77
C ALA A 283 19.71 -11.77 6.44
N GLU A 284 19.43 -11.01 5.38
CA GLU A 284 19.15 -11.54 4.04
C GLU A 284 20.32 -12.39 3.52
N LYS A 285 21.55 -11.91 3.68
CA LYS A 285 22.76 -12.63 3.28
C LYS A 285 22.90 -13.99 3.98
N ILE A 286 22.56 -14.07 5.27
CA ILE A 286 22.60 -15.32 6.03
C ILE A 286 21.63 -16.35 5.43
N ILE A 287 20.43 -15.92 5.07
CA ILE A 287 19.40 -16.82 4.53
C ILE A 287 19.78 -17.32 3.13
N TRP A 288 20.31 -16.43 2.27
CA TRP A 288 20.80 -16.84 0.95
C TRP A 288 21.98 -17.80 1.04
N ASP A 289 22.92 -17.61 1.97
CA ASP A 289 24.01 -18.55 2.23
C ASP A 289 23.49 -19.95 2.62
N LEU A 290 22.52 -20.03 3.54
CA LEU A 290 21.88 -21.29 3.90
C LEU A 290 21.16 -21.93 2.70
N SER A 291 20.47 -21.14 1.89
CA SER A 291 19.79 -21.61 0.68
C SER A 291 20.77 -22.19 -0.35
N ASP A 292 21.89 -21.51 -0.62
CA ASP A 292 22.91 -21.97 -1.57
C ASP A 292 23.57 -23.28 -1.11
N ARG A 293 23.60 -23.49 0.21
CA ARG A 293 24.08 -24.71 0.87
C ARG A 293 23.01 -25.78 1.07
N SER A 294 21.78 -25.52 0.64
CA SER A 294 20.63 -26.44 0.80
C SER A 294 20.34 -26.79 2.27
N LEU A 295 20.49 -25.81 3.16
CA LEU A 295 20.35 -25.96 4.61
C LEU A 295 19.05 -25.36 5.17
N LEU A 296 18.18 -24.77 4.34
CA LEU A 296 16.87 -24.32 4.83
C LEU A 296 15.98 -25.53 5.15
N ASP A 297 15.13 -25.38 6.16
CA ASP A 297 14.21 -26.43 6.60
C ASP A 297 12.81 -25.86 6.85
N PRO A 298 11.80 -26.19 6.01
CA PRO A 298 11.93 -26.88 4.72
C PRO A 298 12.60 -26.02 3.64
N MET A 299 13.17 -26.65 2.61
CA MET A 299 13.63 -25.97 1.40
C MET A 299 12.45 -25.49 0.53
N PRO A 300 12.65 -24.47 -0.36
CA PRO A 300 11.62 -24.02 -1.31
C PRO A 300 10.94 -25.11 -2.15
N ASP A 301 11.65 -26.17 -2.54
CA ASP A 301 11.12 -27.29 -3.32
C ASP A 301 10.27 -28.28 -2.49
N GLN A 302 10.38 -28.23 -1.16
CA GLN A 302 9.70 -29.12 -0.20
C GLN A 302 8.40 -28.54 0.36
N ARG A 303 8.02 -27.33 -0.06
CA ARG A 303 6.81 -26.62 0.40
C ARG A 303 5.95 -26.19 -0.79
N PRO A 304 4.68 -25.79 -0.60
CA PRO A 304 3.82 -25.30 -1.68
C PRO A 304 4.45 -24.16 -2.51
N ASP A 305 4.04 -24.03 -3.76
CA ASP A 305 4.57 -23.03 -4.68
C ASP A 305 4.24 -21.60 -4.23
N HIS A 306 5.24 -20.71 -4.28
CA HIS A 306 4.99 -19.28 -4.16
C HIS A 306 4.16 -18.83 -5.37
N PRO A 307 3.02 -18.14 -5.18
CA PRO A 307 2.08 -17.87 -6.27
C PRO A 307 2.65 -16.98 -7.38
N LEU A 308 3.71 -16.22 -7.11
CA LEU A 308 4.39 -15.35 -8.09
C LEU A 308 5.79 -15.83 -8.48
N SER A 309 6.36 -16.80 -7.77
CA SER A 309 7.79 -17.12 -7.88
C SER A 309 8.09 -18.62 -7.90
N GLY A 310 7.08 -19.47 -7.77
CA GLY A 310 7.20 -20.93 -7.74
C GLY A 310 8.06 -21.42 -6.58
N LYS A 311 8.94 -22.38 -6.85
CA LYS A 311 9.86 -23.00 -5.88
C LYS A 311 11.13 -22.18 -5.59
N LYS A 312 11.11 -20.85 -5.77
CA LYS A 312 12.27 -20.00 -5.50
C LYS A 312 12.22 -19.43 -4.09
N LEU A 313 13.38 -19.24 -3.47
CA LEU A 313 13.50 -18.41 -2.27
C LEU A 313 13.09 -16.96 -2.62
N VAL A 314 12.23 -16.37 -1.81
CA VAL A 314 11.74 -14.99 -1.98
C VAL A 314 12.09 -14.22 -0.71
N THR A 315 12.85 -13.14 -0.86
CA THR A 315 13.23 -12.24 0.24
C THR A 315 12.78 -10.80 0.00
N ASP A 316 12.03 -10.52 -1.07
CA ASP A 316 11.63 -9.17 -1.48
C ASP A 316 10.27 -8.71 -0.90
N ALA A 317 9.56 -7.80 -1.56
CA ALA A 317 8.26 -7.31 -1.10
C ALA A 317 7.15 -8.38 -1.13
N GLN A 318 7.34 -9.45 -1.89
CA GLN A 318 6.38 -10.54 -2.11
C GLN A 318 6.51 -11.69 -1.12
N MET A 319 7.41 -11.61 -0.14
CA MET A 319 7.51 -12.64 0.92
C MET A 319 6.14 -13.01 1.52
N LEU A 320 5.99 -14.29 1.81
CA LEU A 320 4.89 -14.85 2.59
C LEU A 320 5.30 -14.99 4.07
N TYR A 321 4.30 -15.10 4.93
CA TYR A 321 4.46 -15.45 6.35
C TYR A 321 4.07 -16.90 6.65
N GLU A 322 3.63 -17.63 5.62
CA GLU A 322 3.20 -19.03 5.65
C GLU A 322 3.97 -19.81 4.58
N ASP A 323 3.97 -21.14 4.68
CA ASP A 323 4.69 -22.01 3.75
C ASP A 323 6.15 -21.57 3.57
N THR A 324 6.84 -21.25 4.66
CA THR A 324 8.25 -20.81 4.68
C THR A 324 9.05 -21.61 5.70
N SER A 325 10.38 -21.62 5.59
CA SER A 325 11.23 -22.07 6.70
C SER A 325 11.14 -21.12 7.90
N HIS A 326 11.50 -21.61 9.09
CA HIS A 326 11.42 -20.78 10.30
C HIS A 326 12.27 -19.50 10.18
N ILE A 327 13.47 -19.59 9.59
CA ILE A 327 14.36 -18.45 9.40
C ILE A 327 13.79 -17.42 8.41
N GLU A 328 13.08 -17.87 7.37
CA GLU A 328 12.38 -16.98 6.43
C GLU A 328 11.23 -16.23 7.12
N ARG A 329 10.47 -16.90 8.01
CA ARG A 329 9.41 -16.26 8.80
C ARG A 329 9.96 -15.21 9.77
N LEU A 330 11.10 -15.47 10.41
CA LEU A 330 11.80 -14.49 11.24
C LEU A 330 12.18 -13.25 10.42
N PHE A 331 12.74 -13.48 9.22
CA PHE A 331 13.08 -12.39 8.31
C PHE A 331 11.85 -11.64 7.78
N PHE A 332 10.73 -12.32 7.57
CA PHE A 332 9.46 -11.68 7.23
C PHE A 332 9.05 -10.67 8.32
N LYS A 333 9.03 -11.09 9.59
CA LYS A 333 8.71 -10.20 10.74
C LYS A 333 9.67 -9.01 10.75
N MET A 334 10.97 -9.30 10.68
CA MET A 334 12.04 -8.29 10.69
C MET A 334 11.89 -7.24 9.58
N LYS A 335 11.63 -7.68 8.34
CA LYS A 335 11.55 -6.82 7.15
C LYS A 335 10.21 -6.11 7.03
N LYS A 336 9.11 -6.79 7.32
CA LYS A 336 7.76 -6.23 7.12
C LYS A 336 7.27 -5.42 8.30
N TYR A 337 7.65 -5.77 9.52
CA TYR A 337 7.16 -5.08 10.71
C TYR A 337 8.23 -4.18 11.30
N ASP A 338 9.33 -4.75 11.78
CA ASP A 338 10.28 -4.00 12.63
C ASP A 338 11.04 -2.95 11.82
N TYR A 339 11.46 -3.27 10.60
CA TYR A 339 12.06 -2.30 9.69
C TYR A 339 11.11 -1.16 9.35
N ALA A 340 9.87 -1.49 9.00
CA ALA A 340 8.88 -0.49 8.65
C ALA A 340 8.58 0.43 9.83
N ARG A 341 8.45 -0.13 11.04
CA ARG A 341 8.30 0.63 12.29
C ARG A 341 9.47 1.57 12.54
N THR A 342 10.69 1.08 12.40
CA THR A 342 11.91 1.86 12.62
C THR A 342 11.97 3.08 11.72
N ILE A 343 11.81 2.90 10.40
CA ILE A 343 11.98 4.00 9.45
C ILE A 343 10.79 4.95 9.51
N LYS A 344 9.56 4.44 9.60
CA LYS A 344 8.36 5.29 9.64
C LYS A 344 8.30 6.05 10.95
N GLY A 345 8.69 5.43 12.07
CA GLY A 345 8.81 6.10 13.36
C GLY A 345 9.76 7.29 13.28
N ALA A 346 10.91 7.13 12.61
CA ALA A 346 11.88 8.19 12.46
C ALA A 346 11.33 9.37 11.62
N TYR A 347 10.63 9.09 10.52
CA TYR A 347 10.04 10.15 9.69
C TYR A 347 8.81 10.83 10.32
N HIS A 348 8.09 10.13 11.21
CA HIS A 348 6.95 10.70 11.97
C HIS A 348 7.38 11.23 13.36
N GLN A 349 8.68 11.40 13.60
CA GLN A 349 9.23 11.97 14.83
C GLN A 349 8.76 11.24 16.10
N ASN A 350 8.60 9.92 16.02
CA ASN A 350 8.16 9.10 17.13
C ASN A 350 9.34 8.30 17.71
N PRO A 351 9.83 8.64 18.92
CA PRO A 351 11.01 7.99 19.48
C PRO A 351 10.76 6.53 19.87
N ALA A 352 9.57 6.20 20.41
CA ALA A 352 9.26 4.85 20.87
C ALA A 352 9.16 3.87 19.69
N TYR A 353 8.50 4.26 18.60
CA TYR A 353 8.42 3.44 17.39
C TYR A 353 9.75 3.33 16.64
N THR A 354 10.54 4.41 16.65
CA THR A 354 11.89 4.37 16.08
C THR A 354 12.79 3.40 16.85
N HIS A 355 12.74 3.44 18.18
CA HIS A 355 13.65 2.70 19.04
C HIS A 355 13.08 1.35 19.51
N TRP A 356 12.10 1.35 20.42
CA TRP A 356 11.65 0.15 21.13
C TRP A 356 10.82 -0.78 20.26
N TYR A 357 9.84 -0.26 19.50
CA TYR A 357 9.01 -1.10 18.62
C TYR A 357 9.66 -1.37 17.25
N GLY A 358 10.80 -0.75 16.97
CA GLY A 358 11.49 -0.81 15.68
C GLY A 358 12.93 -1.31 15.83
N ASN A 359 13.88 -0.40 16.04
CA ASN A 359 15.31 -0.72 15.99
C ASN A 359 15.76 -1.79 17.00
N ALA A 360 15.15 -1.85 18.19
CA ALA A 360 15.40 -2.91 19.16
C ALA A 360 14.95 -4.28 18.63
N GLU A 361 13.71 -4.38 18.14
CA GLU A 361 13.17 -5.60 17.50
C GLU A 361 13.99 -6.03 16.28
N LEU A 362 14.44 -5.10 15.44
CA LEU A 362 15.34 -5.40 14.32
C LEU A 362 16.62 -6.11 14.79
N LYS A 363 17.26 -5.58 15.84
CA LYS A 363 18.49 -6.15 16.37
C LYS A 363 18.25 -7.49 17.05
N MET A 364 17.15 -7.64 17.79
CA MET A 364 16.78 -8.91 18.41
C MET A 364 16.48 -9.99 17.37
N ASN A 365 15.70 -9.68 16.32
CA ASN A 365 15.44 -10.63 15.25
C ASN A 365 16.69 -11.01 14.45
N LEU A 366 17.67 -10.10 14.31
CA LEU A 366 18.97 -10.46 13.72
C LEU A 366 19.71 -11.50 14.59
N ILE A 367 19.63 -11.40 15.92
CA ILE A 367 20.19 -12.42 16.83
C ILE A 367 19.47 -13.76 16.62
N ASP A 368 18.14 -13.75 16.54
CA ASP A 368 17.35 -14.96 16.33
C ASP A 368 17.67 -15.63 14.99
N ILE A 369 17.84 -14.84 13.92
CA ILE A 369 18.25 -15.33 12.59
C ILE A 369 19.65 -15.94 12.65
N LYS A 370 20.61 -15.31 13.35
CA LYS A 370 21.96 -15.86 13.54
C LYS A 370 21.93 -17.18 14.31
N ALA A 371 21.12 -17.27 15.37
CA ALA A 371 20.97 -18.47 16.17
C ALA A 371 20.32 -19.61 15.36
N GLU A 372 19.27 -19.31 14.59
CA GLU A 372 18.63 -20.29 13.71
C GLU A 372 19.58 -20.76 12.61
N ALA A 373 20.37 -19.86 12.03
CA ALA A 373 21.39 -20.22 11.06
C ALA A 373 22.45 -21.17 11.66
N SER A 374 22.87 -20.97 12.91
CA SER A 374 23.78 -21.90 13.60
C SER A 374 23.15 -23.29 13.71
N ARG A 375 21.90 -23.36 14.18
CA ARG A 375 21.16 -24.63 14.31
C ARG A 375 21.02 -25.36 12.99
N LEU A 376 20.69 -24.66 11.90
CA LEU A 376 20.55 -25.26 10.57
C LEU A 376 21.89 -25.78 10.04
N ARG A 377 23.00 -25.07 10.31
CA ARG A 377 24.35 -25.53 9.95
C ARG A 377 24.78 -26.76 10.75
N GLU A 378 24.53 -26.77 12.05
CA GLU A 378 24.81 -27.93 12.93
C GLU A 378 23.99 -29.16 12.52
N ARG A 379 22.68 -28.98 12.29
CA ARG A 379 21.80 -30.05 11.78
C ARG A 379 22.22 -30.53 10.40
N GLY A 380 22.65 -29.64 9.51
CA GLY A 380 23.23 -30.01 8.22
C GLY A 380 24.51 -30.83 8.38
N GLY A 381 25.32 -30.54 9.39
CA GLY A 381 26.50 -31.33 9.76
C GLY A 381 26.16 -32.71 10.33
N ILE A 382 25.08 -32.83 11.12
CA ILE A 382 24.62 -34.10 11.70
C ILE A 382 23.83 -34.95 10.67
N GLY A 383 23.04 -34.31 9.81
CA GLY A 383 22.24 -34.93 8.75
C GLY A 383 23.02 -35.30 7.50
N ALA A 384 24.21 -34.72 7.28
CA ALA A 384 25.14 -35.15 6.23
C ALA A 384 25.64 -36.60 6.44
N ALA A 385 25.62 -37.10 7.68
CA ALA A 385 25.89 -38.51 7.96
C ALA A 385 24.72 -39.44 7.58
N ALA A 386 23.53 -38.90 7.26
CA ALA A 386 22.28 -39.67 7.13
C ALA A 386 21.43 -39.41 5.86
N LYS A 387 21.87 -38.57 4.90
CA LYS A 387 21.14 -38.36 3.62
C LYS A 387 21.90 -38.96 2.41
N LYS A 388 21.11 -39.57 1.52
CA LYS A 388 21.41 -40.44 0.34
C LYS A 388 22.54 -39.98 -0.62
N PRO A 389 23.07 -40.87 -1.49
CA PRO A 389 24.33 -40.73 -2.27
C PRO A 389 24.40 -39.64 -3.35
N ALA A 390 23.46 -38.70 -3.41
CA ALA A 390 23.30 -37.79 -4.55
C ALA A 390 24.06 -36.45 -4.43
N ASP A 391 24.77 -36.18 -3.33
CA ASP A 391 25.51 -34.93 -3.15
C ASP A 391 26.94 -35.20 -2.64
N GLN A 392 27.70 -36.01 -3.40
CA GLN A 392 29.15 -36.24 -3.20
C GLN A 392 30.01 -35.07 -3.70
N ALA A 393 29.50 -33.84 -3.69
CA ALA A 393 30.28 -32.65 -3.99
C ALA A 393 31.29 -32.41 -2.86
N THR A 394 32.57 -32.21 -3.20
CA THR A 394 33.58 -31.86 -2.19
C THR A 394 33.22 -30.54 -1.51
N THR A 395 33.78 -30.26 -0.33
CA THR A 395 33.61 -28.95 0.33
C THR A 395 33.93 -27.80 -0.63
N THR A 396 34.95 -27.96 -1.47
CA THR A 396 35.35 -26.97 -2.47
C THR A 396 34.29 -26.78 -3.55
N ASP A 397 33.69 -27.84 -4.08
CA ASP A 397 32.61 -27.74 -5.07
C ASP A 397 31.40 -26.98 -4.53
N ARG A 398 31.08 -27.22 -3.24
CA ARG A 398 30.00 -26.49 -2.55
C ARG A 398 30.32 -25.00 -2.41
N GLU A 399 31.54 -24.65 -2.00
CA GLU A 399 31.96 -23.25 -1.90
C GLU A 399 32.00 -22.56 -3.27
N LEU A 400 32.42 -23.25 -4.34
CA LEU A 400 32.39 -22.72 -5.70
C LEU A 400 30.96 -22.46 -6.19
N ARG A 401 30.00 -23.34 -5.83
CA ARG A 401 28.57 -23.14 -6.13
C ARG A 401 28.01 -21.91 -5.41
N VAL A 402 28.29 -21.77 -4.12
CA VAL A 402 27.92 -20.58 -3.33
C VAL A 402 28.49 -19.32 -3.99
N LEU A 403 29.78 -19.35 -4.34
CA LEU A 403 30.46 -18.21 -4.95
C LEU A 403 29.85 -17.83 -6.30
N SER A 404 29.52 -18.81 -7.15
CA SER A 404 28.83 -18.58 -8.44
C SER A 404 27.45 -17.94 -8.25
N ASN A 405 26.68 -18.42 -7.28
CA ASN A 405 25.35 -17.87 -7.00
C ASN A 405 25.40 -16.42 -6.50
N ARG A 406 26.41 -16.07 -5.69
CA ARG A 406 26.62 -14.70 -5.20
C ARG A 406 26.90 -13.71 -6.33
N VAL A 407 27.66 -14.10 -7.36
CA VAL A 407 27.86 -13.28 -8.57
C VAL A 407 26.56 -13.09 -9.34
N LYS A 408 25.81 -14.18 -9.56
CA LYS A 408 24.53 -14.12 -10.27
C LYS A 408 23.52 -13.19 -9.59
N ARG A 409 23.61 -13.05 -8.26
CA ARG A 409 22.81 -12.10 -7.47
C ARG A 409 23.39 -10.69 -7.40
N GLY A 410 24.58 -10.45 -7.95
CA GLY A 410 25.27 -9.15 -7.91
C GLY A 410 25.81 -8.77 -6.53
N GLU A 411 25.98 -9.74 -5.62
CA GLU A 411 26.55 -9.49 -4.28
C GLU A 411 28.05 -9.22 -4.32
N ILE A 412 28.73 -9.76 -5.34
CA ILE A 412 30.16 -9.60 -5.58
C ILE A 412 30.41 -9.34 -7.06
N THR A 413 31.49 -8.64 -7.37
CA THR A 413 31.91 -8.37 -8.75
C THR A 413 32.55 -9.61 -9.39
N GLU A 414 32.61 -9.65 -10.72
CA GLU A 414 33.34 -10.69 -11.47
C GLU A 414 34.82 -10.77 -11.05
N GLU A 415 35.41 -9.63 -10.70
CA GLU A 415 36.79 -9.56 -10.21
C GLU A 415 36.93 -10.21 -8.82
N GLN A 416 35.98 -9.95 -7.91
CA GLN A 416 35.92 -10.59 -6.59
C GLN A 416 35.70 -12.10 -6.71
N TYR A 417 34.86 -12.53 -7.65
CA TYR A 417 34.64 -13.93 -7.97
C TYR A 417 35.92 -14.62 -8.45
N ALA A 418 36.63 -14.02 -9.40
CA ALA A 418 37.86 -14.58 -9.95
C ALA A 418 38.93 -14.78 -8.85
N ARG A 419 39.10 -13.78 -7.97
CA ARG A 419 40.04 -13.87 -6.84
C ARG A 419 39.67 -14.99 -5.87
N GLU A 420 38.41 -15.04 -5.44
CA GLU A 420 37.98 -15.99 -4.43
C GLU A 420 37.92 -17.43 -4.98
N LYS A 421 37.56 -17.59 -6.26
CA LYS A 421 37.64 -18.87 -6.96
C LYS A 421 39.08 -19.37 -7.03
N ALA A 422 40.04 -18.49 -7.35
CA ALA A 422 41.45 -18.86 -7.40
C ALA A 422 41.95 -19.34 -6.03
N ARG A 423 41.59 -18.62 -4.95
CA ARG A 423 41.89 -19.01 -3.56
C ARG A 423 41.36 -20.40 -3.21
N LEU A 424 40.09 -20.67 -3.50
CA LEU A 424 39.46 -21.98 -3.22
C LEU A 424 40.11 -23.14 -4.00
N LEU A 425 40.51 -22.90 -5.24
CA LEU A 425 41.20 -23.90 -6.07
C LEU A 425 42.64 -24.13 -5.62
N GLU A 426 43.31 -23.11 -5.08
CA GLU A 426 44.64 -23.23 -4.49
C GLU A 426 44.60 -24.05 -3.19
N GLU A 427 43.62 -23.80 -2.32
CA GLU A 427 43.40 -24.59 -1.10
C GLU A 427 43.09 -26.06 -1.39
N LEU A 428 42.46 -26.37 -2.53
CA LEU A 428 42.23 -27.74 -2.97
C LEU A 428 43.53 -28.42 -3.44
N LYS A 429 44.48 -27.67 -4.01
CA LYS A 429 45.79 -28.22 -4.43
C LYS A 429 46.74 -28.49 -3.28
N LEU A 430 46.50 -27.85 -2.13
CA LEU A 430 47.31 -27.98 -0.90
C LEU A 430 46.81 -29.11 0.02
N LYS A 431 45.69 -29.75 -0.31
CA LYS A 431 45.14 -30.94 0.35
C LYS A 431 45.34 -32.17 -0.54
#